data_AF-A0A537H0H8-F1
#
_entry.id   AF-A0A537H0H8-F1
#
_cell.length_a   1.000
_cell.length_b   1.000
_cell.length_c   1.000
_cell.angle_alpha   90.00
_cell.angle_beta   90.00
_cell.angle_gamma   90.00
#
_symmetry.space_group_name_H-M   'P 1'
#
loop_
_entity.id
_entity.type
_entity.pdbx_description
1 polymer ?
#
loop_
_entity_poly.entity_id
_entity_poly.type
_entity_poly.pdbx_seq_one_letter_code
_entity_poly.pdbx_strand_id
1 'polypeptide(L)'
;MLPSILDYMTEAEVARSVGRSHRLIAFWTRRFGLFRHKIGFKGVPLIVGSLPERENLPRIKTMQGRRVKIVPISPDSELAYFLGFAVGDGSFSHRTISIHQSLKKKNYLPVLESLVTRLSRKLGGGVNKSIHQERLLDLTWCNSRVSRMIMFAHEVRYDQIDGFLNGRFSADFVAGFWDADGDVNREHPRLHNTDLRLLQVFQLALKNRFCVESRIRVTTPAGSRRVIRGVEIVSRRPIYCLQVSRGSRVQWAQMIGVKLRNPRKFEAVDNWQQNPL
;
A
#
# COMPACT_ATOMS: atom_id res chain seq x y z
N MET A 1 7.84 -42.27 34.24
CA MET A 1 7.11 -42.25 32.95
C MET A 1 7.93 -43.12 32.00
N LEU A 2 7.41 -44.29 31.60
CA LEU A 2 8.12 -45.18 30.69
C LEU A 2 8.27 -44.48 29.33
N PRO A 3 9.47 -44.46 28.71
CA PRO A 3 9.63 -43.95 27.35
C PRO A 3 8.74 -44.78 26.43
N SER A 4 7.97 -44.10 25.60
CA SER A 4 7.07 -44.79 24.67
C SER A 4 7.91 -45.46 23.57
N ILE A 5 7.44 -46.56 22.99
CA ILE A 5 8.10 -47.24 21.86
C ILE A 5 8.43 -46.27 20.70
N LEU A 6 7.68 -45.17 20.59
CA LEU A 6 7.90 -44.10 19.62
C LEU A 6 9.19 -43.31 19.86
N ASP A 7 9.78 -43.31 21.06
CA ASP A 7 11.02 -42.58 21.34
C ASP A 7 12.26 -43.22 20.68
N TYR A 8 12.14 -44.45 20.18
CA TYR A 8 13.24 -45.23 19.59
C TYR A 8 13.11 -45.52 18.09
N MET A 9 11.96 -45.23 17.48
CA MET A 9 11.73 -45.49 16.05
C MET A 9 11.93 -44.23 15.22
N THR A 10 12.58 -44.34 14.07
CA THR A 10 12.66 -43.22 13.10
C THR A 10 11.31 -42.96 12.42
N GLU A 11 11.10 -41.75 11.87
CA GLU A 11 9.85 -41.39 11.14
C GLU A 11 9.52 -42.40 10.01
N ALA A 12 10.55 -42.97 9.38
CA ALA A 12 10.42 -43.98 8.33
C ALA A 12 10.00 -45.36 8.83
N GLU A 13 10.39 -45.74 10.05
CA GLU A 13 9.98 -47.00 10.68
C GLU A 13 8.53 -46.92 11.17
N VAL A 14 8.16 -45.77 11.75
CA VAL A 14 6.76 -45.50 12.12
C VAL A 14 5.87 -45.54 10.88
N ALA A 15 6.27 -44.86 9.79
CA ALA A 15 5.53 -44.86 8.53
C ALA A 15 5.27 -46.26 7.97
N ARG A 16 6.27 -47.15 8.03
CA ARG A 16 6.13 -48.56 7.63
C ARG A 16 5.19 -49.32 8.56
N SER A 17 5.30 -49.15 9.88
CA SER A 17 4.46 -49.87 10.85
C SER A 17 2.97 -49.53 10.76
N VAL A 18 2.63 -48.29 10.39
CA VAL A 18 1.24 -47.82 10.29
C VAL A 18 0.71 -47.81 8.85
N GLY A 19 1.50 -48.28 7.88
CA GLY A 19 1.09 -48.35 6.47
C GLY A 19 0.79 -46.98 5.85
N ARG A 20 1.46 -45.91 6.30
CA ARG A 20 1.24 -44.54 5.80
C ARG A 20 2.51 -43.98 5.17
N SER A 21 2.36 -42.96 4.33
CA SER A 21 3.50 -42.36 3.64
C SER A 21 4.40 -41.61 4.63
N HIS A 22 5.72 -41.73 4.43
CA HIS A 22 6.73 -41.06 5.25
C HIS A 22 6.50 -39.54 5.34
N ARG A 23 6.09 -38.90 4.23
CA ARG A 23 5.78 -37.46 4.20
C ARG A 23 4.63 -37.09 5.15
N LEU A 24 3.62 -37.95 5.28
CA LEU A 24 2.49 -37.72 6.17
C LEU A 24 2.95 -37.80 7.63
N ILE A 25 3.73 -38.83 7.98
CA ILE A 25 4.26 -38.99 9.34
C ILE A 25 5.19 -37.83 9.69
N ALA A 26 6.14 -37.46 8.83
CA ALA A 26 7.06 -36.34 9.01
C ALA A 26 6.33 -34.98 9.18
N PHE A 27 5.18 -34.82 8.53
CA PHE A 27 4.35 -33.62 8.69
C PHE A 27 3.76 -33.53 10.10
N TRP A 28 3.19 -34.63 10.60
CA TRP A 28 2.57 -34.66 11.93
C TRP A 28 3.61 -34.58 13.05
N THR A 29 4.73 -35.29 12.92
CA THR A 29 5.79 -35.29 13.93
C THR A 29 6.44 -33.91 14.10
N ARG A 30 6.71 -33.19 13.01
CA ARG A 30 7.23 -31.80 13.07
C ARG A 30 6.20 -30.82 13.61
N ARG A 31 4.92 -31.04 13.32
CA ARG A 31 3.84 -30.16 13.77
C ARG A 31 3.56 -30.30 15.27
N PHE A 32 3.75 -31.48 15.83
CA PHE A 32 3.47 -31.78 17.24
C PHE A 32 4.72 -32.02 18.09
N GLY A 33 5.92 -31.89 17.51
CA GLY A 33 7.19 -32.01 18.24
C GLY A 33 7.47 -33.40 18.79
N LEU A 34 6.93 -34.45 18.15
CA LEU A 34 6.92 -35.82 18.66
C LEU A 34 8.25 -36.56 18.53
N PHE A 35 9.22 -36.02 17.78
CA PHE A 35 10.58 -36.55 17.70
C PHE A 35 11.60 -35.51 18.17
N ARG A 36 12.30 -35.83 19.26
CA ARG A 36 13.53 -35.11 19.63
C ARG A 36 14.62 -35.51 18.64
N HIS A 37 14.94 -34.63 17.69
CA HIS A 37 16.12 -34.82 16.86
C HIS A 37 17.35 -35.01 17.76
N LYS A 38 18.07 -36.13 17.60
CA LYS A 38 19.44 -36.29 18.06
C LYS A 38 20.34 -35.32 17.29
N ILE A 39 20.31 -34.04 17.65
CA ILE A 39 21.32 -33.08 17.23
C ILE A 39 22.45 -33.21 18.25
N GLY A 40 23.56 -33.80 17.79
CA GLY A 40 24.76 -33.96 18.59
C GLY A 40 25.24 -32.62 19.13
N PHE A 41 25.15 -32.46 20.45
CA PHE A 41 25.85 -31.43 21.19
C PHE A 41 27.35 -31.75 21.19
N LYS A 42 28.15 -30.96 20.45
CA LYS A 42 29.54 -30.71 20.83
C LYS A 42 29.66 -29.20 21.10
N GLY A 43 30.20 -28.90 22.28
CA GLY A 43 30.07 -27.64 22.99
C GLY A 43 30.56 -26.42 22.22
N VAL A 44 29.70 -25.42 22.14
CA VAL A 44 30.07 -24.02 21.96
C VAL A 44 29.22 -23.22 22.96
N PRO A 45 29.81 -22.35 23.81
CA PRO A 45 29.04 -21.62 24.81
C PRO A 45 28.04 -20.67 24.15
N LEU A 46 26.84 -20.61 24.72
CA LEU A 46 25.80 -19.63 24.39
C LEU A 46 26.33 -18.20 24.58
N ILE A 47 26.74 -17.56 23.50
CA ILE A 47 26.71 -16.11 23.42
C ILE A 47 25.24 -15.74 23.22
N VAL A 48 24.67 -15.01 24.17
CA VAL A 48 23.34 -14.40 24.08
C VAL A 48 23.40 -13.29 23.03
N GLY A 49 23.48 -13.68 21.77
CA GLY A 49 23.22 -12.84 20.61
C GLY A 49 21.73 -12.86 20.34
N SER A 50 21.11 -11.68 20.39
CA SER A 50 19.74 -11.37 19.98
C SER A 50 19.20 -12.32 18.91
N LEU A 51 18.15 -13.07 19.25
CA LEU A 51 17.34 -13.84 18.31
C LEU A 51 16.93 -12.94 17.12
N PRO A 52 17.12 -13.37 15.86
CA PRO A 52 16.63 -12.61 14.73
C PRO A 52 15.10 -12.54 14.77
N GLU A 53 14.56 -11.34 14.56
CA GLU A 53 13.13 -11.06 14.50
C GLU A 53 12.37 -12.07 13.64
N ARG A 54 11.39 -12.77 14.26
CA ARG A 54 10.43 -13.64 13.57
C ARG A 54 9.43 -12.79 12.76
N GLU A 55 9.85 -12.14 11.68
CA GLU A 55 8.99 -11.15 11.01
C GLU A 55 8.02 -11.70 9.96
N ASN A 56 8.17 -12.93 9.43
CA ASN A 56 7.44 -13.31 8.20
C ASN A 56 6.62 -14.61 8.27
N LEU A 57 6.03 -14.94 9.41
CA LEU A 57 5.07 -16.05 9.46
C LEU A 57 3.66 -15.58 9.03
N PRO A 58 2.98 -16.31 8.13
CA PRO A 58 1.61 -15.97 7.73
C PRO A 58 0.67 -16.04 8.95
N ARG A 59 0.04 -14.92 9.27
CA ARG A 59 -0.94 -14.81 10.36
C ARG A 59 -2.34 -15.04 9.79
N ILE A 60 -3.13 -15.91 10.42
CA ILE A 60 -4.56 -16.00 10.13
C ILE A 60 -5.24 -14.91 10.94
N LYS A 61 -5.82 -13.90 10.28
CA LYS A 61 -6.69 -12.92 10.94
C LYS A 61 -8.13 -13.13 10.49
N THR A 62 -9.06 -12.88 11.39
CA THR A 62 -10.47 -12.72 11.03
C THR A 62 -10.68 -11.28 10.62
N MET A 63 -11.10 -11.06 9.36
CA MET A 63 -11.47 -9.75 8.83
C MET A 63 -12.93 -9.81 8.43
N GLN A 64 -13.78 -9.00 9.06
CA GLN A 64 -15.22 -8.91 8.77
C GLN A 64 -15.89 -10.31 8.72
N GLY A 65 -15.67 -11.13 9.74
CA GLY A 65 -16.22 -12.49 9.85
C GLY A 65 -15.55 -13.55 8.97
N ARG A 66 -14.58 -13.20 8.12
CA ARG A 66 -13.88 -14.14 7.22
C ARG A 66 -12.44 -14.39 7.68
N ARG A 67 -12.01 -15.66 7.71
CA ARG A 67 -10.60 -16.02 8.00
C ARG A 67 -9.74 -15.75 6.76
N VAL A 68 -8.73 -14.91 6.92
CA VAL A 68 -7.80 -14.54 5.85
C VAL A 68 -6.37 -14.85 6.28
N LYS A 69 -5.64 -15.57 5.42
CA LYS A 69 -4.19 -15.74 5.56
C LYS A 69 -3.50 -14.46 5.12
N ILE A 70 -2.92 -13.73 6.06
CA ILE A 70 -2.16 -12.52 5.82
C ILE A 70 -0.68 -12.88 5.89
N VAL A 71 0.03 -12.74 4.78
CA VAL A 71 1.49 -12.65 4.81
C VAL A 71 1.79 -11.18 5.11
N PRO A 72 2.48 -10.85 6.21
CA PRO A 72 2.83 -9.46 6.49
C PRO A 72 3.70 -8.95 5.33
N ILE A 73 3.24 -7.88 4.67
CA ILE A 73 4.05 -7.11 3.74
C ILE A 73 4.55 -5.94 4.55
N SER A 74 5.86 -5.89 4.82
CA SER A 74 6.47 -4.70 5.41
C SER A 74 6.47 -3.61 4.35
N PRO A 75 5.75 -2.49 4.56
CA PRO A 75 5.72 -1.42 3.58
C PRO A 75 7.09 -0.76 3.49
N ASP A 76 7.50 -0.41 2.28
CA ASP A 76 8.64 0.46 2.01
C ASP A 76 8.18 1.75 1.33
N SER A 77 9.12 2.67 1.05
CA SER A 77 8.81 3.94 0.37
C SER A 77 8.14 3.73 -0.99
N GLU A 78 8.56 2.75 -1.79
CA GLU A 78 7.98 2.52 -3.12
C GLU A 78 6.54 2.00 -3.04
N LEU A 79 6.27 1.06 -2.15
CA LEU A 79 4.93 0.52 -1.94
C LEU A 79 4.00 1.57 -1.32
N ALA A 80 4.49 2.32 -0.34
CA ALA A 80 3.73 3.41 0.29
C ALA A 80 3.34 4.46 -0.75
N TYR A 81 4.31 4.92 -1.56
CA TYR A 81 4.03 5.85 -2.66
C TYR A 81 3.02 5.28 -3.65
N PHE A 82 3.21 4.04 -4.11
CA PHE A 82 2.30 3.42 -5.07
C PHE A 82 0.87 3.28 -4.53
N LEU A 83 0.72 2.85 -3.28
CA LEU A 83 -0.60 2.72 -2.66
C LEU A 83 -1.27 4.08 -2.44
N GLY A 84 -0.50 5.10 -2.06
CA GLY A 84 -1.00 6.48 -1.99
C GLY A 84 -1.51 6.96 -3.35
N PHE A 85 -0.74 6.70 -4.41
CA PHE A 85 -1.15 7.01 -5.79
C PHE A 85 -2.43 6.27 -6.19
N ALA A 86 -2.49 4.96 -5.92
CA ALA A 86 -3.64 4.13 -6.25
C ALA A 86 -4.91 4.53 -5.47
N VAL A 87 -4.78 5.09 -4.26
CA VAL A 87 -5.92 5.63 -3.50
C VAL A 87 -6.57 6.84 -4.20
N GLY A 88 -5.81 7.61 -4.99
CA GLY A 88 -6.33 8.72 -5.78
C GLY A 88 -6.86 8.30 -7.15
N ASP A 89 -5.97 7.84 -8.03
CA ASP A 89 -6.27 7.60 -9.46
C ASP A 89 -6.41 6.10 -9.80
N GLY A 90 -6.61 5.26 -8.78
CA GLY A 90 -6.67 3.82 -8.90
C GLY A 90 -8.06 3.22 -8.65
N SER A 91 -8.24 2.02 -9.17
CA SER A 91 -9.37 1.14 -8.93
C SER A 91 -8.87 -0.14 -8.27
N PHE A 92 -9.58 -0.58 -7.24
CA PHE A 92 -9.24 -1.78 -6.49
C PHE A 92 -10.28 -2.86 -6.72
N SER A 93 -9.79 -4.08 -6.96
CA SER A 93 -10.58 -5.30 -6.90
C SER A 93 -10.03 -6.23 -5.84
N HIS A 94 -10.73 -7.32 -5.53
CA HIS A 94 -10.24 -8.31 -4.58
C HIS A 94 -8.84 -8.89 -4.92
N ARG A 95 -8.40 -8.81 -6.19
CA ARG A 95 -7.13 -9.38 -6.65
C ARG A 95 -6.20 -8.39 -7.35
N THR A 96 -6.68 -7.22 -7.72
CA THR A 96 -5.95 -6.30 -8.60
C THR A 96 -6.01 -4.87 -8.10
N ILE A 97 -4.97 -4.13 -8.44
CA ILE A 97 -4.92 -2.67 -8.37
C ILE A 97 -4.72 -2.20 -9.80
N SER A 98 -5.64 -1.40 -10.31
CA SER A 98 -5.57 -0.82 -11.66
C SER A 98 -5.38 0.69 -11.51
N ILE A 99 -4.42 1.28 -12.21
CA ILE A 99 -4.27 2.73 -12.29
C ILE A 99 -4.61 3.19 -13.71
N HIS A 100 -5.35 4.29 -13.80
CA HIS A 100 -5.91 4.78 -15.05
C HIS A 100 -5.26 6.11 -15.42
N GLN A 101 -4.32 6.11 -16.37
CA GLN A 101 -3.58 7.32 -16.72
C GLN A 101 -3.80 7.75 -18.17
N SER A 102 -4.27 8.98 -18.37
CA SER A 102 -4.30 9.61 -19.69
C SER A 102 -2.93 9.58 -20.40
N LEU A 103 -2.90 9.06 -21.63
CA LEU A 103 -1.71 8.97 -22.49
C LEU A 103 -1.11 10.34 -22.85
N LYS A 104 -1.87 11.44 -22.68
CA LYS A 104 -1.34 12.81 -22.80
C LYS A 104 -0.25 13.13 -21.78
N LYS A 105 -0.18 12.41 -20.64
CA LYS A 105 0.88 12.56 -19.62
C LYS A 105 2.11 11.71 -19.98
N LYS A 106 2.67 11.91 -21.18
CA LYS A 106 3.75 11.09 -21.75
C LYS A 106 4.95 10.89 -20.82
N ASN A 107 5.30 11.88 -20.00
CA ASN A 107 6.52 11.86 -19.19
C ASN A 107 6.37 11.10 -17.86
N TYR A 108 5.15 10.94 -17.35
CA TYR A 108 4.92 10.30 -16.04
C TYR A 108 4.59 8.81 -16.15
N LEU A 109 4.05 8.40 -17.30
CA LEU A 109 3.69 7.00 -17.56
C LEU A 109 4.88 6.03 -17.40
N PRO A 110 6.08 6.30 -17.94
CA PRO A 110 7.23 5.40 -17.77
C PRO A 110 7.67 5.27 -16.31
N VAL A 111 7.49 6.33 -15.51
CA VAL A 111 7.81 6.33 -14.07
C VAL A 111 6.90 5.33 -13.33
N LEU A 112 5.60 5.37 -13.61
CA LEU A 112 4.62 4.46 -13.02
C LEU A 112 4.82 3.01 -13.48
N GLU A 113 5.07 2.79 -14.77
CA GLU A 113 5.34 1.45 -15.32
C GLU A 113 6.59 0.82 -14.69
N SER A 114 7.67 1.60 -14.57
CA SER A 114 8.90 1.17 -13.92
C SER A 114 8.69 0.85 -12.45
N LEU A 115 7.94 1.69 -11.73
CA LEU A 115 7.60 1.47 -10.31
C LEU A 115 6.82 0.17 -10.10
N VAL A 116 5.72 -0.02 -10.84
CA VAL A 116 4.88 -1.23 -10.70
C VAL A 116 5.66 -2.48 -11.10
N THR A 117 6.51 -2.40 -12.12
CA THR A 117 7.37 -3.52 -12.52
C THR A 117 8.35 -3.90 -11.41
N ARG A 118 9.01 -2.93 -10.77
CA ARG A 118 9.90 -3.18 -9.63
C ARG A 118 9.16 -3.80 -8.45
N LEU A 119 8.00 -3.22 -8.08
CA LEU A 119 7.17 -3.74 -7.01
C LEU A 119 6.67 -5.15 -7.31
N SER A 120 6.28 -5.44 -8.55
CA SER A 120 5.85 -6.77 -8.97
C SER A 120 6.98 -7.80 -8.92
N ARG A 121 8.21 -7.41 -9.29
CA ARG A 121 9.39 -8.28 -9.14
C ARG A 121 9.69 -8.56 -7.67
N LYS A 122 9.54 -7.55 -6.81
CA LYS A 122 9.82 -7.64 -5.37
C LYS A 122 8.76 -8.43 -4.59
N LEU A 123 7.49 -8.17 -4.84
CA LEU A 123 6.36 -8.66 -4.04
C LEU A 123 5.52 -9.72 -4.76
N GLY A 124 5.89 -10.05 -5.99
CA GLY A 124 5.16 -10.96 -6.88
C GLY A 124 3.91 -10.32 -7.48
N GLY A 125 3.22 -11.11 -8.29
CA GLY A 125 2.06 -10.68 -9.08
C GLY A 125 2.40 -10.50 -10.55
N GLY A 126 1.38 -10.50 -11.40
CA GLY A 126 1.49 -10.17 -12.82
C GLY A 126 1.16 -8.71 -13.05
N VAL A 127 1.81 -8.07 -14.02
CA VAL A 127 1.49 -6.71 -14.44
C VAL A 127 0.93 -6.78 -15.86
N ASN A 128 -0.29 -6.29 -16.03
CA ASN A 128 -0.96 -6.19 -17.32
C ASN A 128 -1.06 -4.73 -17.72
N LYS A 129 -0.82 -4.45 -19.00
CA LYS A 129 -0.91 -3.11 -19.59
C LYS A 129 -1.91 -3.17 -20.73
N SER A 130 -2.95 -2.33 -20.67
CA SER A 130 -3.93 -2.17 -21.77
C SER A 130 -4.06 -0.70 -22.13
N ILE A 131 -4.27 -0.44 -23.42
CA ILE A 131 -4.53 0.91 -23.95
C ILE A 131 -5.98 0.96 -24.41
N HIS A 132 -6.76 1.87 -23.85
CA HIS A 132 -8.16 2.07 -24.19
C HIS A 132 -8.31 3.30 -25.09
N GLN A 133 -8.86 3.07 -26.29
CA GLN A 133 -9.26 4.11 -27.24
C GLN A 133 -8.17 5.17 -27.50
N GLU A 134 -6.89 4.76 -27.50
CA GLU A 134 -5.70 5.61 -27.70
C GLU A 134 -5.58 6.82 -26.74
N ARG A 135 -6.35 6.86 -25.65
CA ARG A 135 -6.43 8.02 -24.75
C ARG A 135 -6.05 7.69 -23.32
N LEU A 136 -6.25 6.45 -22.89
CA LEU A 136 -6.09 6.02 -21.51
C LEU A 136 -5.22 4.77 -21.47
N LEU A 137 -4.21 4.78 -20.60
CA LEU A 137 -3.48 3.58 -20.22
C LEU A 137 -4.06 3.02 -18.92
N ASP A 138 -4.34 1.73 -18.94
CA ASP A 138 -4.63 0.94 -17.77
C ASP A 138 -3.42 0.09 -17.43
N LEU A 139 -2.84 0.34 -16.26
CA LEU A 139 -1.78 -0.49 -15.70
C LEU A 139 -2.35 -1.25 -14.51
N THR A 140 -2.48 -2.57 -14.66
CA THR A 140 -3.11 -3.45 -13.68
C THR A 140 -2.09 -4.37 -13.05
N TRP A 141 -1.93 -4.27 -11.74
CA TRP A 141 -1.10 -5.17 -10.94
C TRP A 141 -1.96 -6.22 -10.22
N CYS A 142 -1.78 -7.47 -10.61
CA CYS A 142 -2.48 -8.63 -10.06
C CYS A 142 -1.78 -9.14 -8.79
N ASN A 143 -2.03 -8.47 -7.66
CA ASN A 143 -1.54 -8.91 -6.36
C ASN A 143 -2.62 -8.76 -5.28
N SER A 144 -3.30 -9.86 -4.95
CA SER A 144 -4.38 -9.88 -3.95
C SER A 144 -3.91 -9.50 -2.54
N ARG A 145 -2.64 -9.72 -2.19
CA ARG A 145 -2.11 -9.35 -0.87
C ARG A 145 -2.00 -7.83 -0.75
N VAL A 146 -1.46 -7.20 -1.78
CA VAL A 146 -1.28 -5.74 -1.84
C VAL A 146 -2.63 -5.04 -2.00
N SER A 147 -3.52 -5.53 -2.88
CA SER A 147 -4.86 -4.94 -3.04
C SER A 147 -5.65 -4.90 -1.73
N ARG A 148 -5.59 -6.00 -0.95
CA ARG A 148 -6.24 -6.10 0.36
C ARG A 148 -5.68 -5.18 1.44
N MET A 149 -4.59 -4.47 1.18
CA MET A 149 -4.10 -3.42 2.08
C MET A 149 -5.01 -2.20 2.01
N ILE A 150 -5.61 -1.87 0.86
CA ILE A 150 -6.47 -0.69 0.72
C ILE A 150 -7.94 -1.05 0.60
N MET A 151 -8.29 -2.18 -0.02
CA MET A 151 -9.69 -2.59 -0.18
C MET A 151 -9.92 -4.05 0.19
N PHE A 152 -10.90 -4.32 1.04
CA PHE A 152 -11.32 -5.68 1.37
C PHE A 152 -12.85 -5.76 1.34
N ALA A 153 -13.39 -6.80 0.71
CA ALA A 153 -14.83 -7.02 0.58
C ALA A 153 -15.61 -5.79 0.04
N HIS A 154 -15.05 -5.10 -0.96
CA HIS A 154 -15.61 -3.87 -1.56
C HIS A 154 -15.64 -2.64 -0.64
N GLU A 155 -14.97 -2.70 0.51
CA GLU A 155 -14.85 -1.58 1.43
C GLU A 155 -13.41 -1.07 1.50
N VAL A 156 -13.28 0.25 1.59
CA VAL A 156 -12.00 0.93 1.82
C VAL A 156 -11.54 0.67 3.26
N ARG A 157 -10.31 0.20 3.39
CA ARG A 157 -9.65 -0.07 4.67
C ARG A 157 -9.00 1.19 5.23
N TYR A 158 -9.81 2.09 5.77
CA TYR A 158 -9.30 3.29 6.43
C TYR A 158 -8.35 2.98 7.59
N ASP A 159 -8.46 1.81 8.23
CA ASP A 159 -7.51 1.35 9.25
C ASP A 159 -6.08 1.20 8.71
N GLN A 160 -5.94 0.73 7.46
CA GLN A 160 -4.65 0.59 6.82
C GLN A 160 -4.16 1.91 6.25
N ILE A 161 -5.05 2.70 5.64
CA ILE A 161 -4.71 4.06 5.18
C ILE A 161 -4.17 4.88 6.34
N ASP A 162 -4.85 4.87 7.49
CA ASP A 162 -4.39 5.52 8.71
C ASP A 162 -3.04 4.95 9.19
N GLY A 163 -2.86 3.62 9.13
CA GLY A 163 -1.58 2.97 9.40
C GLY A 163 -0.43 3.45 8.51
N PHE A 164 -0.68 3.69 7.21
CA PHE A 164 0.31 4.28 6.30
C PHE A 164 0.62 5.73 6.64
N LEU A 165 -0.41 6.53 6.91
CA LEU A 165 -0.27 7.94 7.26
C LEU A 165 0.43 8.16 8.60
N ASN A 166 0.30 7.20 9.52
CA ASN A 166 0.99 7.18 10.80
C ASN A 166 2.32 6.40 10.79
N GLY A 167 2.66 5.81 9.65
CA GLY A 167 3.83 4.96 9.48
C GLY A 167 5.11 5.72 9.11
N ARG A 168 6.19 4.96 9.00
CA ARG A 168 7.52 5.45 8.62
C ARG A 168 7.55 6.11 7.22
N PHE A 169 6.74 5.62 6.29
CA PHE A 169 6.71 6.06 4.89
C PHE A 169 5.48 6.93 4.59
N SER A 170 4.99 7.65 5.60
CA SER A 170 3.82 8.52 5.49
C SER A 170 4.01 9.62 4.44
N ALA A 171 5.18 10.27 4.40
CA ALA A 171 5.48 11.29 3.40
C ALA A 171 5.39 10.75 1.97
N ASP A 172 5.93 9.55 1.71
CA ASP A 172 5.87 8.88 0.41
C ASP A 172 4.42 8.54 0.03
N PHE A 173 3.63 8.03 0.98
CA PHE A 173 2.21 7.75 0.78
C PHE A 173 1.42 9.01 0.43
N VAL A 174 1.65 10.12 1.15
CA VAL A 174 0.99 11.40 0.86
C VAL A 174 1.43 11.97 -0.49
N ALA A 175 2.71 11.86 -0.84
CA ALA A 175 3.22 12.30 -2.14
C ALA A 175 2.59 11.51 -3.29
N GLY A 176 2.43 10.19 -3.15
CA GLY A 176 1.73 9.36 -4.13
C GLY A 176 0.30 9.83 -4.37
N PHE A 177 -0.45 10.09 -3.29
CA PHE A 177 -1.82 10.60 -3.39
C PHE A 177 -1.89 11.98 -4.06
N TRP A 178 -0.92 12.86 -3.76
CA TRP A 178 -0.83 14.17 -4.40
C TRP A 178 -0.44 14.09 -5.87
N ASP A 179 0.37 13.11 -6.27
CA ASP A 179 0.72 12.91 -7.68
C ASP A 179 -0.45 12.40 -8.53
N ALA A 180 -1.36 11.65 -7.90
CA ALA A 180 -2.64 11.24 -8.48
C ALA A 180 -3.59 12.43 -8.65
N ASP A 181 -4.12 12.97 -7.54
CA ASP A 181 -5.25 13.92 -7.54
C ASP A 181 -4.88 15.37 -7.21
N GLY A 182 -3.63 15.61 -6.83
CA GLY A 182 -3.16 16.92 -6.38
C GLY A 182 -2.93 17.92 -7.52
N ASP A 183 -3.08 19.19 -7.19
CA ASP A 183 -2.71 20.37 -7.96
C ASP A 183 -1.64 21.13 -7.18
N VAL A 184 -0.49 21.35 -7.82
CA VAL A 184 0.65 22.11 -7.27
C VAL A 184 1.03 23.28 -8.18
N ASN A 185 0.17 23.67 -9.13
CA ASN A 185 0.49 24.75 -10.07
C ASN A 185 0.00 26.12 -9.56
N ARG A 186 -0.57 26.19 -8.36
CA ARG A 186 -1.12 27.41 -7.73
C ARG A 186 -0.28 27.77 -6.51
N GLU A 187 -0.46 28.98 -5.96
CA GLU A 187 0.21 29.47 -4.74
C GLU A 187 0.18 28.54 -3.50
N HIS A 188 -0.59 27.47 -3.52
CA HIS A 188 -0.81 26.52 -2.44
C HIS A 188 -1.21 25.17 -3.03
N PRO A 189 -0.60 24.05 -2.57
CA PRO A 189 -1.02 22.69 -2.90
C PRO A 189 -2.49 22.46 -2.57
N ARG A 190 -3.20 21.81 -3.49
CA ARG A 190 -4.62 21.46 -3.34
C ARG A 190 -4.87 20.04 -3.83
N LEU A 191 -5.90 19.40 -3.29
CA LEU A 191 -6.37 18.10 -3.76
C LEU A 191 -7.89 18.10 -3.76
N HIS A 192 -8.50 17.61 -4.84
CA HIS A 192 -9.95 17.52 -4.97
C HIS A 192 -10.38 16.07 -4.93
N ASN A 193 -11.40 15.74 -4.12
CA ASN A 193 -11.96 14.40 -4.08
C ASN A 193 -13.44 14.44 -3.67
N THR A 194 -14.19 13.39 -4.01
CA THR A 194 -15.61 13.24 -3.60
C THR A 194 -15.75 12.57 -2.24
N ASP A 195 -14.72 11.86 -1.79
CA ASP A 195 -14.68 11.22 -0.48
C ASP A 195 -14.16 12.20 0.60
N LEU A 196 -15.10 12.79 1.35
CA LEU A 196 -14.77 13.69 2.45
C LEU A 196 -14.00 12.99 3.58
N ARG A 197 -14.32 11.74 3.89
CA ARG A 197 -13.68 10.99 4.97
C ARG A 197 -12.21 10.76 4.66
N LEU A 198 -11.90 10.41 3.42
CA LEU A 198 -10.53 10.30 2.95
C LEU A 198 -9.77 11.62 3.13
N LEU A 199 -10.35 12.74 2.68
CA LEU A 199 -9.70 14.05 2.84
C LEU A 199 -9.48 14.42 4.31
N GLN A 200 -10.42 14.10 5.21
CA GLN A 200 -10.28 14.36 6.64
C GLN A 200 -9.13 13.56 7.26
N VAL A 201 -8.97 12.30 6.85
CA VAL A 201 -7.86 11.44 7.29
C VAL A 201 -6.51 12.01 6.83
N PHE A 202 -6.42 12.48 5.59
CA PHE A 202 -5.21 13.18 5.10
C PHE A 202 -4.98 14.53 5.79
N GLN A 203 -6.02 15.33 6.04
CA GLN A 203 -5.92 16.60 6.76
C GLN A 203 -5.35 16.40 8.17
N LEU A 204 -5.84 15.38 8.88
CA LEU A 204 -5.35 15.05 10.22
C LEU A 204 -3.88 14.64 10.18
N ALA A 205 -3.46 13.84 9.18
CA ALA A 205 -2.06 13.48 8.99
C ALA A 205 -1.18 14.70 8.68
N LEU A 206 -1.62 15.59 7.78
CA LEU A 206 -0.95 16.86 7.49
C LEU A 206 -0.68 17.66 8.76
N LYS A 207 -1.69 17.83 9.61
CA LYS A 207 -1.56 18.56 10.88
C LYS A 207 -0.65 17.84 11.87
N ASN A 208 -0.92 16.57 12.16
CA ASN A 208 -0.30 15.88 13.29
C ASN A 208 1.11 15.35 13.00
N ARG A 209 1.43 15.06 11.75
CA ARG A 209 2.73 14.45 11.36
C ARG A 209 3.68 15.41 10.68
N PHE A 210 3.13 16.33 9.89
CA PHE A 210 3.93 17.21 9.07
C PHE A 210 3.87 18.66 9.57
N CYS A 211 3.07 18.94 10.60
CA CYS A 211 2.77 20.29 11.09
C CYS A 211 2.31 21.23 9.97
N VAL A 212 1.62 20.67 8.96
CA VAL A 212 1.12 21.41 7.81
C VAL A 212 -0.34 21.78 8.05
N GLU A 213 -0.59 23.09 8.18
CA GLU A 213 -1.95 23.61 8.28
C GLU A 213 -2.66 23.48 6.93
N SER A 214 -3.91 23.02 6.99
CA SER A 214 -4.74 22.81 5.82
C SER A 214 -6.22 22.90 6.14
N ARG A 215 -7.03 23.24 5.14
CA ARG A 215 -8.48 23.37 5.25
C ARG A 215 -9.20 22.54 4.20
N ILE A 216 -10.33 21.97 4.57
CA ILE A 216 -11.26 21.33 3.63
C ILE A 216 -12.43 22.29 3.37
N ARG A 217 -12.81 22.43 2.10
CA ARG A 217 -14.01 23.18 1.69
C ARG A 217 -14.75 22.46 0.58
N VAL A 218 -16.05 22.70 0.47
CA VAL A 218 -16.84 22.27 -0.69
C VAL A 218 -16.53 23.21 -1.85
N THR A 219 -16.12 22.67 -2.99
CA THR A 219 -15.88 23.45 -4.23
C THR A 219 -16.95 23.28 -5.28
N THR A 220 -17.66 22.16 -5.23
CA THR A 220 -18.75 21.85 -6.16
C THR A 220 -19.87 21.21 -5.33
N PRO A 221 -20.98 21.90 -5.05
CA PRO A 221 -22.12 21.30 -4.37
C PRO A 221 -22.76 20.19 -5.20
N ALA A 222 -23.44 19.24 -4.54
CA ALA A 222 -24.31 18.31 -5.24
C ALA A 222 -25.44 19.07 -5.96
N GLY A 223 -25.83 18.61 -7.13
CA GLY A 223 -26.84 19.26 -7.98
C GLY A 223 -26.32 20.47 -8.77
N SER A 224 -25.08 20.90 -8.56
CA SER A 224 -24.53 22.02 -9.34
C SER A 224 -24.41 21.63 -10.83
N ARG A 225 -24.76 22.58 -11.70
CA ARG A 225 -24.72 22.43 -13.17
C ARG A 225 -23.50 23.14 -13.73
N ARG A 226 -22.80 22.50 -14.66
CA ARG A 226 -21.66 23.09 -15.38
C ARG A 226 -21.72 22.69 -16.84
N VAL A 227 -21.38 23.62 -17.73
CA VAL A 227 -21.22 23.32 -19.14
C VAL A 227 -19.74 23.03 -19.40
N ILE A 228 -19.41 21.79 -19.78
CA ILE A 228 -18.06 21.40 -20.17
C ILE A 228 -18.10 20.99 -21.64
N ARG A 229 -17.43 21.78 -22.49
CA ARG A 229 -17.39 21.56 -23.95
C ARG A 229 -18.78 21.46 -24.57
N GLY A 230 -19.69 22.36 -24.18
CA GLY A 230 -21.08 22.39 -24.68
C GLY A 230 -22.02 21.35 -24.06
N VAL A 231 -21.52 20.45 -23.21
CA VAL A 231 -22.35 19.44 -22.53
C VAL A 231 -22.68 19.91 -21.11
N GLU A 232 -23.97 19.97 -20.76
CA GLU A 232 -24.41 20.21 -19.39
C GLU A 232 -24.13 18.97 -18.53
N ILE A 233 -23.35 19.16 -17.48
CA ILE A 233 -22.98 18.14 -16.51
C ILE A 233 -23.55 18.53 -15.16
N VAL A 234 -24.34 17.64 -14.58
CA VAL A 234 -24.88 17.78 -13.22
C VAL A 234 -24.03 16.96 -12.26
N SER A 235 -23.46 17.63 -11.26
CA SER A 235 -22.66 16.95 -10.23
C SER A 235 -23.56 16.15 -9.30
N ARG A 236 -23.52 14.82 -9.37
CA ARG A 236 -24.33 13.94 -8.50
C ARG A 236 -23.85 13.92 -7.04
N ARG A 237 -22.59 14.27 -6.81
CA ARG A 237 -21.94 14.27 -5.49
C ARG A 237 -21.23 15.61 -5.27
N PRO A 238 -21.06 16.02 -4.01
CA PRO A 238 -20.21 17.15 -3.72
C PRO A 238 -18.74 16.82 -4.05
N ILE A 239 -18.00 17.83 -4.51
CA ILE A 239 -16.54 17.77 -4.65
C ILE A 239 -15.96 18.67 -3.57
N TYR A 240 -15.06 18.10 -2.77
CA TYR A 240 -14.35 18.76 -1.70
C TYR A 240 -12.92 19.06 -2.14
N CYS A 241 -12.34 20.12 -1.60
CA CYS A 241 -10.95 20.50 -1.80
C CYS A 241 -10.24 20.55 -0.45
N LEU A 242 -9.22 19.72 -0.28
CA LEU A 242 -8.20 19.88 0.75
C LEU A 242 -7.15 20.85 0.23
N GLN A 243 -6.94 21.96 0.93
CA GLN A 243 -6.01 23.01 0.54
C GLN A 243 -5.01 23.27 1.66
N VAL A 244 -3.72 23.20 1.34
CA VAL A 244 -2.64 23.61 2.25
C VAL A 244 -2.66 25.13 2.43
N SER A 245 -2.50 25.58 3.67
CA SER A 245 -2.42 27.00 4.02
C SER A 245 -1.14 27.63 3.47
N ARG A 246 -1.21 28.91 3.08
CA ARG A 246 -0.05 29.63 2.51
C ARG A 246 1.18 29.56 3.43
N GLY A 247 0.98 29.77 4.74
CA GLY A 247 2.08 29.72 5.73
C GLY A 247 2.75 28.35 5.88
N SER A 248 2.08 27.25 5.54
CA SER A 248 2.64 25.89 5.63
C SER A 248 3.11 25.34 4.28
N ARG A 249 3.09 26.15 3.21
CA ARG A 249 3.47 25.72 1.87
C ARG A 249 4.91 25.21 1.79
N VAL A 250 5.86 25.98 2.35
CA VAL A 250 7.29 25.63 2.31
C VAL A 250 7.55 24.34 3.08
N GLN A 251 6.93 24.20 4.25
CA GLN A 251 7.00 22.97 5.05
C GLN A 251 6.42 21.76 4.30
N TRP A 252 5.26 21.93 3.65
CA TRP A 252 4.70 20.88 2.80
C TRP A 252 5.65 20.50 1.65
N ALA A 253 6.26 21.50 0.99
CA ALA A 253 7.22 21.26 -0.09
C ALA A 253 8.43 20.44 0.40
N GLN A 254 9.01 20.83 1.53
CA GLN A 254 10.18 20.15 2.13
C GLN A 254 9.88 18.72 2.59
N MET A 255 8.70 18.46 3.14
CA MET A 255 8.36 17.15 3.72
C MET A 255 7.75 16.18 2.70
N ILE A 256 6.87 16.68 1.84
CA ILE A 256 6.05 15.89 0.91
C ILE A 256 6.42 16.18 -0.53
N GLY A 257 6.56 17.47 -0.88
CA GLY A 257 6.83 17.90 -2.25
C GLY A 257 8.10 17.29 -2.86
N VAL A 258 9.17 17.17 -2.08
CA VAL A 258 10.43 16.53 -2.50
C VAL A 258 10.30 15.02 -2.79
N LYS A 259 9.18 14.39 -2.42
CA LYS A 259 8.88 12.97 -2.66
C LYS A 259 7.97 12.75 -3.86
N LEU A 260 7.49 13.82 -4.51
CA LEU A 260 6.73 13.73 -5.74
C LEU A 260 7.60 13.11 -6.84
N ARG A 261 6.99 12.25 -7.66
CA ARG A 261 7.63 11.60 -8.81
C ARG A 261 7.01 12.03 -10.14
N ASN A 262 5.93 12.81 -10.13
CA ASN A 262 5.45 13.46 -11.35
C ASN A 262 6.38 14.65 -11.68
N PRO A 263 7.13 14.61 -12.80
CA PRO A 263 8.16 15.61 -13.08
C PRO A 263 7.63 17.04 -13.10
N ARG A 264 6.43 17.26 -13.67
CA ARG A 264 5.82 18.60 -13.74
C ARG A 264 5.46 19.14 -12.37
N LYS A 265 4.96 18.26 -11.49
CA LYS A 265 4.57 18.65 -10.14
C LYS A 265 5.80 18.90 -9.27
N PHE A 266 6.82 18.05 -9.42
CA PHE A 266 8.10 18.21 -8.75
C PHE A 266 8.78 19.54 -9.13
N GLU A 267 8.88 19.84 -10.42
CA GLU A 267 9.44 21.11 -10.92
C GLU A 267 8.70 22.34 -10.39
N ALA A 268 7.36 22.29 -10.34
CA ALA A 268 6.57 23.38 -9.76
C ALA A 268 6.88 23.60 -8.27
N VAL A 269 7.12 22.53 -7.52
CA VAL A 269 7.49 22.60 -6.10
C VAL A 269 8.92 23.09 -5.91
N ASP A 270 9.86 22.62 -6.73
CA ASP A 270 11.27 23.04 -6.67
C ASP A 270 11.42 24.55 -6.88
N ASN A 271 10.65 25.10 -7.83
CA ASN A 271 10.58 26.55 -8.06
C ASN A 271 10.11 27.36 -6.83
N TRP A 272 9.24 26.80 -5.98
CA TRP A 272 8.82 27.48 -4.74
C TRP A 272 9.89 27.51 -3.67
N GLN A 273 10.78 26.51 -3.65
CA GLN A 273 11.88 26.44 -2.69
C GLN A 273 12.97 27.43 -3.06
N GLN A 274 13.19 27.66 -4.36
CA GLN A 274 14.16 28.62 -4.88
C GLN A 274 13.66 30.08 -4.81
N ASN A 275 12.33 30.29 -4.90
CA ASN A 275 11.70 31.62 -4.83
C ASN A 275 10.59 31.66 -3.76
N PRO A 276 10.93 31.68 -2.46
CA PRO A 276 9.94 31.77 -1.40
C PRO A 276 9.22 33.14 -1.42
N LEU A 277 7.96 33.14 -1.89
CA LEU A 277 7.03 34.28 -1.80
C LEU A 277 6.75 34.71 -0.36
#